data_AF-A0A2U1B897-F1
#
_entry.id   AF-A0A2U1B897-F1
#
_cell.length_a   1.000
_cell.length_b   1.000
_cell.length_c   1.000
_cell.angle_alpha   90.00
_cell.angle_beta   90.00
_cell.angle_gamma   90.00
#
_symmetry.space_group_name_H-M   'P 1'
#
loop_
_entity.id
_entity.type
_entity.pdbx_description
1 polymer ?
#
loop_
_entity_poly.entity_id
_entity_poly.type
_entity_poly.pdbx_seq_one_letter_code
_entity_poly.pdbx_strand_id
1 'polypeptide(L)'
;MEPKSVINQDFDRSGQYESGLKSLVKSLQWAFGLLLVVIIGMLVYFFTGGGYFAVEPQRAVIVVKFGKIQETYTTGGHWFLPYPVNQFIRIQTNQQSMDVNFVAAEMPDGSGSGQSLEPGRDSYLLTGDANIIHTMWTINYQVTNPAKYYETLTMPAKPVDNDRVMPDVVETDANGFTGTRGPQTLVRNLFRQAVIQVTAGRKVDDILYDKQTEYSDEVSRLFSKLLTDADCGMVVESVSLNRVFPPQKTKAAFDEVAAANNTQSSLYSKAQEYQVQTANDALARQAEILAAAETYRKEAVSTIQAESNYFRSINQEYAVSPKTVLMALYNSTLAEVLQAQEENKFILGTGNSGKRVWIKLNPEPKTAQKKDADKTAEEK
;
A
#
# COMPACT_ATOMS: atom_id res chain seq x y z
N MET A 1 135.12 38.68 -3.79
CA MET A 1 134.72 39.24 -2.49
C MET A 1 133.26 38.92 -2.27
N GLU A 2 133.02 37.90 -1.44
CA GLU A 2 131.84 37.82 -0.54
C GLU A 2 131.67 39.12 0.27
N PRO A 3 130.61 39.34 1.09
CA PRO A 3 129.53 38.44 1.55
C PRO A 3 128.14 39.15 1.48
N LYS A 4 126.96 38.72 1.94
CA LYS A 4 126.41 37.66 2.82
C LYS A 4 124.88 37.68 2.54
N SER A 5 124.23 36.57 2.25
CA SER A 5 123.59 35.63 3.18
C SER A 5 122.15 35.97 3.59
N VAL A 6 121.24 35.10 3.16
CA VAL A 6 120.20 34.43 3.96
C VAL A 6 119.08 35.32 4.49
N ILE A 7 117.86 35.09 4.00
CA ILE A 7 116.80 34.35 4.73
C ILE A 7 115.75 33.94 3.68
N ASN A 8 115.61 32.62 3.49
CA ASN A 8 114.45 31.99 2.87
C ASN A 8 113.26 32.20 3.81
N GLN A 9 112.17 32.74 3.30
CA GLN A 9 110.84 32.51 3.86
C GLN A 9 109.95 32.05 2.72
N ASP A 10 109.71 30.73 2.72
CA ASP A 10 108.66 30.08 1.95
C ASP A 10 107.32 30.74 2.30
N PHE A 11 106.84 31.58 1.38
CA PHE A 11 105.46 32.05 1.39
C PHE A 11 104.58 30.96 0.77
N ASP A 12 104.31 29.90 1.53
CA ASP A 12 103.20 29.01 1.22
C ASP A 12 101.88 29.69 1.59
N ARG A 13 101.36 30.47 0.63
CA ARG A 13 100.04 31.14 0.69
C ARG A 13 98.97 30.38 -0.11
N SER A 14 99.07 29.05 -0.19
CA SER A 14 98.05 28.21 -0.85
C SER A 14 97.15 27.42 0.12
N GLY A 15 97.53 27.24 1.39
CA GLY A 15 96.80 26.36 2.31
C GLY A 15 95.62 26.96 3.08
N GLN A 16 95.46 28.29 3.10
CA GLN A 16 94.48 28.94 4.00
C GLN A 16 93.11 29.20 3.37
N TYR A 17 93.00 29.23 2.04
CA TYR A 17 91.71 29.40 1.36
C TYR A 17 90.98 28.07 1.19
N GLU A 18 91.70 26.94 1.08
CA GLU A 18 91.07 25.61 1.01
C GLU A 18 90.42 25.21 2.35
N SER A 19 91.03 25.54 3.49
CA SER A 19 90.50 25.16 4.81
C SER A 19 89.25 25.97 5.21
N GLY A 20 89.23 27.27 4.89
CA GLY A 20 88.06 28.13 5.12
C GLY A 20 86.88 27.78 4.20
N LEU A 21 87.14 27.50 2.92
CA LEU A 21 86.11 27.01 2.00
C LEU A 21 85.66 25.59 2.36
N LYS A 22 86.56 24.69 2.80
CA LYS A 22 86.21 23.32 3.21
C LYS A 22 85.43 23.28 4.51
N SER A 23 85.63 24.23 5.43
CA SER A 23 84.80 24.37 6.64
C SER A 23 83.42 24.97 6.33
N LEU A 24 83.33 25.91 5.39
CA LEU A 24 82.06 26.44 4.85
C LEU A 24 81.28 25.39 4.05
N VAL A 25 81.96 24.57 3.24
CA VAL A 25 81.34 23.47 2.50
C VAL A 25 80.91 22.35 3.45
N LYS A 26 81.70 22.04 4.47
CA LYS A 26 81.35 21.04 5.48
C LYS A 26 80.19 21.51 6.36
N SER A 27 80.15 22.78 6.76
CA SER A 27 79.00 23.33 7.49
C SER A 27 77.76 23.42 6.62
N LEU A 28 77.90 23.71 5.32
CA LEU A 28 76.80 23.68 4.35
C LEU A 28 76.29 22.24 4.13
N GLN A 29 77.16 21.23 4.01
CA GLN A 29 76.75 19.82 3.90
C GLN A 29 76.05 19.31 5.16
N TRP A 30 76.52 19.69 6.35
CA TRP A 30 75.86 19.36 7.61
C TRP A 30 74.52 20.10 7.76
N ALA A 31 74.45 21.38 7.36
CA ALA A 31 73.21 22.15 7.35
C ALA A 31 72.19 21.58 6.34
N PHE A 32 72.64 21.16 5.15
CA PHE A 32 71.79 20.53 4.14
C PHE A 32 71.33 19.14 4.59
N GLY A 33 72.21 18.36 5.23
CA GLY A 33 71.86 17.07 5.83
C GLY A 33 70.85 17.20 6.96
N LEU A 34 71.01 18.20 7.83
CA LEU A 34 70.06 18.49 8.91
C LEU A 34 68.72 18.98 8.36
N LEU A 35 68.74 19.87 7.36
CA LEU A 35 67.54 20.34 6.66
C LEU A 35 66.82 19.17 5.95
N LEU A 36 67.55 18.24 5.34
CA LEU A 36 67.00 17.06 4.70
C LEU A 36 66.36 16.10 5.73
N VAL A 37 66.98 15.91 6.90
CA VAL A 37 66.40 15.13 8.00
C VAL A 37 65.14 15.80 8.57
N VAL A 38 65.14 17.13 8.70
CA VAL A 38 63.95 17.90 9.15
C VAL A 38 62.82 17.80 8.13
N ILE A 39 63.12 17.93 6.83
CA ILE A 39 62.14 17.77 5.76
C ILE A 39 61.59 16.34 5.78
N ILE A 40 62.43 15.31 5.85
CA ILE A 40 61.99 13.91 5.93
C ILE A 40 61.16 13.67 7.19
N GLY A 41 61.56 14.21 8.34
CA GLY A 41 60.81 14.12 9.59
C GLY A 41 59.43 14.78 9.50
N MET A 42 59.34 15.95 8.86
CA MET A 42 58.08 16.66 8.61
C MET A 42 57.20 15.90 7.60
N LEU A 43 57.80 15.28 6.58
CA LEU A 43 57.12 14.44 5.61
C LEU A 43 56.57 13.17 6.27
N VAL A 44 57.37 12.49 7.10
CA VAL A 44 56.93 11.32 7.88
C VAL A 44 55.85 11.71 8.88
N TYR A 45 55.97 12.85 9.57
CA TYR A 45 54.94 13.36 10.48
C TYR A 45 53.63 13.69 9.75
N PHE A 46 53.71 14.36 8.60
CA PHE A 46 52.55 14.68 7.77
C PHE A 46 51.85 13.43 7.23
N PHE A 47 52.62 12.43 6.80
CA PHE A 47 52.08 11.19 6.25
C PHE A 47 51.56 10.23 7.32
N THR A 48 52.22 10.13 8.48
CA THR A 48 51.76 9.26 9.58
C THR A 48 50.61 9.89 10.36
N GLY A 49 50.67 11.20 10.63
CA GLY A 49 49.65 11.93 11.37
C GLY A 49 48.37 12.24 10.58
N GLY A 50 48.47 12.40 9.25
CA GLY A 50 47.34 12.76 8.39
C GLY A 50 46.51 11.57 7.85
N GLY A 51 46.98 10.34 8.04
CA GLY A 51 46.43 9.17 7.35
C GLY A 51 45.38 8.35 8.10
N TYR A 52 45.11 8.66 9.38
CA TYR A 52 44.14 7.91 10.18
C TYR A 52 42.73 8.44 9.92
N PHE A 53 41.91 7.66 9.21
CA PHE A 53 40.50 7.98 8.99
C PHE A 53 39.62 6.85 9.54
N ALA A 54 38.73 7.20 10.47
CA ALA A 54 37.71 6.30 10.98
C ALA A 54 36.43 6.48 10.16
N VAL A 55 35.97 5.42 9.51
CA VAL A 55 34.70 5.43 8.77
C VAL A 55 33.58 5.06 9.75
N GLU A 56 32.61 5.96 9.94
CA GLU A 56 31.40 5.69 10.73
C GLU A 56 30.57 4.54 10.10
N PRO A 57 29.86 3.73 10.91
CA PRO A 57 28.89 2.77 10.39
C PRO A 57 27.89 3.48 9.46
N GLN A 58 27.50 2.85 8.35
CA GLN A 58 26.55 3.36 7.33
C GLN A 58 27.08 4.43 6.36
N ARG A 59 28.39 4.64 6.30
CA ARG A 59 29.04 5.44 5.25
C ARG A 59 29.97 4.55 4.45
N ALA A 60 29.81 4.51 3.13
CA ALA A 60 30.80 3.92 2.25
C ALA A 60 31.79 5.01 1.81
N VAL A 61 33.08 4.73 1.91
CA VAL A 61 34.12 5.63 1.41
C VAL A 61 34.79 4.95 0.22
N ILE A 62 34.71 5.60 -0.94
CA ILE A 62 35.50 5.22 -2.10
C ILE A 62 36.83 5.95 -2.01
N VAL A 63 37.93 5.19 -2.03
CA VAL A 63 39.27 5.73 -2.12
C VAL A 63 39.70 5.69 -3.57
N VAL A 64 39.86 6.87 -4.18
CA VAL A 64 40.37 7.01 -5.54
C VAL A 64 41.87 7.27 -5.45
N LYS A 65 42.69 6.36 -6.00
CA LYS A 65 44.15 6.57 -6.13
C LYS A 65 44.43 7.03 -7.55
N PHE A 66 44.96 8.26 -7.72
CA PHE A 66 45.26 8.83 -9.04
C PHE A 66 44.14 8.65 -10.10
N GLY A 67 42.89 8.90 -9.72
CA GLY A 67 41.75 8.81 -10.63
C GLY A 67 41.26 7.39 -10.97
N LYS A 68 41.90 6.33 -10.44
CA LYS A 68 41.39 4.96 -10.53
C LYS A 68 40.75 4.52 -9.21
N ILE A 69 39.56 3.93 -9.30
CA ILE A 69 38.87 3.32 -8.16
C ILE A 69 39.65 2.06 -7.80
N GLN A 70 40.24 2.02 -6.60
CA GLN A 70 41.03 0.86 -6.18
C GLN A 70 40.21 -0.06 -5.27
N GLU A 71 39.61 0.50 -4.21
CA GLU A 71 38.98 -0.31 -3.16
C GLU A 71 37.81 0.44 -2.52
N THR A 72 36.72 -0.30 -2.31
CA THR A 72 35.54 0.14 -1.56
C THR A 72 35.67 -0.40 -0.15
N TYR A 73 35.74 0.50 0.84
CA TYR A 73 35.81 0.11 2.24
C TYR A 73 34.48 0.40 2.94
N THR A 74 33.87 -0.66 3.48
CA THR A 74 32.64 -0.59 4.28
C THR A 74 33.01 -0.88 5.73
N THR A 75 33.05 0.17 6.56
CA THR A 75 33.31 0.13 8.02
C THR A 75 34.74 -0.31 8.41
N GLY A 76 35.43 0.54 9.16
CA GLY A 76 36.74 0.24 9.72
C GLY A 76 37.63 1.48 9.90
N GLY A 77 38.61 1.37 10.80
CA GLY A 77 39.71 2.33 10.87
C GLY A 77 40.73 1.96 9.81
N HIS A 78 40.84 2.77 8.76
CA HIS A 78 41.76 2.50 7.66
C HIS A 78 42.80 3.60 7.58
N TRP A 79 44.05 3.21 7.35
CA TRP A 79 45.16 4.13 7.18
C TRP A 79 45.45 4.31 5.70
N PHE A 80 45.39 5.55 5.22
CA PHE A 80 45.66 5.89 3.83
C PHE A 80 46.61 7.07 3.72
N LEU A 81 47.42 7.08 2.66
CA LEU A 81 48.28 8.22 2.35
C LEU A 81 47.41 9.48 2.12
N PRO A 82 47.74 10.64 2.72
CA PRO A 82 46.99 11.87 2.49
C PRO A 82 47.12 12.37 1.04
N TYR A 83 46.29 13.34 0.67
CA TYR A 83 46.37 14.06 -0.61
C TYR A 83 47.82 14.50 -0.87
N PRO A 84 48.39 14.33 -2.09
CA PRO A 84 47.73 14.20 -3.41
C PRO A 84 47.51 12.78 -3.95
N VAL A 85 47.87 11.73 -3.22
CA VAL A 85 47.84 10.35 -3.75
C VAL A 85 46.43 9.74 -3.71
N ASN A 86 45.68 10.00 -2.63
CA ASN A 86 44.34 9.47 -2.41
C ASN A 86 43.31 10.59 -2.28
N GLN A 87 42.17 10.44 -2.94
CA GLN A 87 40.97 11.27 -2.75
C GLN A 87 39.86 10.44 -2.10
N PHE A 88 39.13 11.05 -1.16
CA PHE A 88 38.07 10.39 -0.40
C PHE A 88 36.71 10.88 -0.88
N ILE A 89 35.85 9.94 -1.26
CA ILE A 89 34.46 10.24 -1.65
C ILE A 89 33.55 9.50 -0.68
N ARG A 90 32.80 10.26 0.10
CA ARG A 90 31.87 9.73 1.10
C ARG A 90 30.50 9.61 0.45
N ILE A 91 29.97 8.38 0.41
CA ILE A 91 28.64 8.09 -0.08
C ILE A 91 27.83 7.54 1.09
N GLN A 92 26.66 8.12 1.30
CA GLN A 92 25.72 7.61 2.29
C GLN A 92 25.04 6.37 1.71
N THR A 93 25.17 5.23 2.38
CA THR A 93 24.49 3.98 1.99
C THR A 93 23.20 3.76 2.79
N ASN A 94 22.77 4.77 3.55
CA ASN A 94 21.52 4.73 4.29
C ASN A 94 20.32 4.74 3.36
N GLN A 95 19.20 4.22 3.86
CA GLN A 95 17.91 4.30 3.20
C GLN A 95 17.57 5.78 2.94
N GLN A 96 17.30 6.11 1.69
CA GLN A 96 16.89 7.44 1.27
C GLN A 96 15.45 7.39 0.78
N SER A 97 14.61 8.25 1.34
CA SER A 97 13.24 8.45 0.88
C SER A 97 13.20 9.61 -0.09
N MET A 98 12.52 9.41 -1.22
CA MET A 98 12.29 10.45 -2.22
C MET A 98 10.82 10.48 -2.59
N ASP A 99 10.22 11.66 -2.48
CA ASP A 99 8.85 11.90 -2.90
C ASP A 99 8.81 12.33 -4.37
N VAL A 100 7.97 11.65 -5.15
CA VAL A 100 7.73 11.98 -6.56
C VAL A 100 6.25 12.22 -6.76
N ASN A 101 5.90 13.50 -6.88
CA ASN A 101 4.52 13.94 -6.95
C ASN A 101 4.16 14.33 -8.39
N PHE A 102 2.98 13.90 -8.83
CA PHE A 102 2.33 14.27 -10.07
C PHE A 102 1.09 15.11 -9.75
N VAL A 103 1.33 16.22 -9.06
CA VAL A 103 0.29 17.13 -8.60
C VAL A 103 0.59 18.50 -9.18
N ALA A 104 -0.42 19.09 -9.79
CA ALA A 104 -0.31 20.36 -10.48
C ALA A 104 -0.88 21.46 -9.59
N ALA A 105 -0.11 21.99 -8.63
CA ALA A 105 -0.49 23.11 -7.73
C ALA A 105 -1.81 22.98 -6.92
N GLU A 106 -2.65 21.97 -7.18
CA GLU A 106 -3.95 21.70 -6.60
C GLU A 106 -3.81 20.58 -5.57
N MET A 107 -3.91 20.94 -4.29
CA MET A 107 -3.92 19.94 -3.22
C MET A 107 -5.33 19.32 -3.08
N PRO A 108 -5.43 18.07 -2.58
CA PRO A 108 -6.72 17.41 -2.33
C PRO A 108 -7.67 18.18 -1.41
N ASP A 109 -7.11 19.03 -0.53
CA ASP A 109 -7.81 19.87 0.44
C ASP A 109 -8.34 21.19 -0.18
N GLY A 110 -8.16 21.41 -1.48
CA GLY A 110 -8.56 22.66 -2.15
C GLY A 110 -7.64 23.84 -1.84
N SER A 111 -6.59 23.65 -1.04
CA SER A 111 -5.50 24.59 -0.81
C SER A 111 -4.53 24.57 -2.00
N GLY A 112 -5.00 25.10 -3.12
CA GLY A 112 -4.26 25.19 -4.37
C GLY A 112 -5.12 25.95 -5.36
N SER A 113 -4.62 27.07 -5.87
CA SER A 113 -5.39 27.99 -6.69
C SER A 113 -6.13 27.26 -7.81
N GLY A 114 -7.42 27.58 -8.04
CA GLY A 114 -8.23 27.09 -9.16
C GLY A 114 -7.76 27.57 -10.54
N GLN A 115 -6.44 27.72 -10.71
CA GLN A 115 -5.79 27.93 -11.98
C GLN A 115 -5.96 26.69 -12.84
N SER A 116 -6.12 26.91 -14.15
CA SER A 116 -6.14 25.81 -15.10
C SER A 116 -4.78 25.14 -15.14
N LEU A 117 -4.76 23.81 -15.20
CA LEU A 117 -3.56 23.02 -15.46
C LEU A 117 -2.84 23.59 -16.70
N GLU A 118 -1.56 23.92 -16.57
CA GLU A 118 -0.71 24.37 -17.67
C GLU A 118 0.15 23.20 -18.19
N PRO A 119 -0.09 22.69 -19.41
CA PRO A 119 0.69 21.61 -20.00
C PRO A 119 2.18 21.98 -20.12
N GLY A 120 3.06 21.08 -19.67
CA GLY A 120 4.52 21.25 -19.74
C GLY A 120 5.15 21.94 -18.52
N ARG A 121 4.36 22.71 -17.75
CA ARG A 121 4.79 23.24 -16.45
C ARG A 121 4.35 22.33 -15.32
N ASP A 122 3.09 21.91 -15.36
CA ASP A 122 2.46 21.16 -14.29
C ASP A 122 2.60 19.64 -14.51
N SER A 123 2.97 18.91 -13.45
CA SER A 123 3.06 17.45 -13.51
C SER A 123 1.69 16.80 -13.28
N TYR A 124 1.16 16.13 -14.30
CA TYR A 124 -0.03 15.29 -14.22
C TYR A 124 0.19 13.99 -14.98
N LEU A 125 -0.68 13.00 -14.77
CA LEU A 125 -0.65 11.73 -15.48
C LEU A 125 -1.88 11.60 -16.38
N LEU A 126 -1.66 11.02 -17.56
CA LEU A 126 -2.72 10.69 -18.52
C LEU A 126 -2.88 9.18 -18.58
N THR A 127 -4.09 8.70 -18.37
CA THR A 127 -4.45 7.28 -18.42
C THR A 127 -4.73 6.85 -19.87
N GLY A 128 -4.77 5.53 -20.11
CA GLY A 128 -5.02 4.97 -21.45
C GLY A 128 -6.41 5.29 -22.01
N ASP A 129 -7.36 5.65 -21.15
CA ASP A 129 -8.69 6.16 -21.52
C ASP A 129 -8.78 7.70 -21.59
N ALA A 130 -7.62 8.37 -21.69
CA ALA A 130 -7.48 9.81 -21.87
C ALA A 130 -8.00 10.67 -20.70
N ASN A 131 -8.01 10.13 -19.49
CA ASN A 131 -8.34 10.88 -18.28
C ASN A 131 -7.08 11.38 -17.56
N ILE A 132 -7.23 12.49 -16.85
CA ILE A 132 -6.14 13.09 -16.08
C ILE A 132 -6.28 12.65 -14.62
N ILE A 133 -5.17 12.21 -14.01
CA ILE A 133 -5.09 11.90 -12.58
C ILE A 133 -3.87 12.53 -11.92
N HIS A 134 -4.00 12.75 -10.62
CA HIS A 134 -2.92 13.17 -9.75
C HIS A 134 -2.53 12.03 -8.81
N THR A 135 -1.23 11.80 -8.67
CA THR A 135 -0.68 10.75 -7.81
C THR A 135 0.47 11.27 -6.98
N MET A 136 0.53 10.87 -5.72
CA MET A 136 1.63 11.13 -4.80
C MET A 136 2.33 9.81 -4.49
N TRP A 137 3.64 9.75 -4.73
CA TRP A 137 4.45 8.56 -4.50
C TRP A 137 5.59 8.85 -3.56
N THR A 138 5.89 7.88 -2.71
CA THR A 138 7.13 7.85 -1.93
C THR A 138 7.92 6.61 -2.31
N ILE A 139 9.20 6.82 -2.62
CA ILE A 139 10.13 5.77 -3.01
C ILE A 139 11.21 5.67 -1.94
N ASN A 140 11.48 4.45 -1.49
CA ASN A 140 12.61 4.16 -0.62
C ASN A 140 13.64 3.35 -1.43
N TYR A 141 14.85 3.88 -1.51
CA TYR A 141 15.96 3.22 -2.18
C TYR A 141 17.23 3.26 -1.31
N GLN A 142 18.13 2.33 -1.56
CA GLN A 142 19.43 2.28 -0.93
C GLN A 142 20.53 2.03 -1.96
N VAL A 143 21.73 2.55 -1.66
CA VAL A 143 22.91 2.36 -2.51
C VAL A 143 23.62 1.08 -2.07
N THR A 144 23.45 -0.01 -2.84
CA THR A 144 24.10 -1.29 -2.55
C THR A 144 25.53 -1.35 -3.10
N ASN A 145 25.77 -0.77 -4.28
CA ASN A 145 27.10 -0.71 -4.89
C ASN A 145 27.56 0.74 -5.07
N PRO A 146 28.36 1.28 -4.13
CA PRO A 146 28.80 2.67 -4.18
C PRO A 146 29.76 2.94 -5.34
N ALA A 147 30.57 1.96 -5.77
CA ALA A 147 31.52 2.14 -6.87
C ALA A 147 30.80 2.37 -8.20
N LYS A 148 29.84 1.50 -8.53
CA LYS A 148 28.99 1.67 -9.73
C LYS A 148 28.16 2.94 -9.68
N TYR A 149 27.61 3.24 -8.50
CA TYR A 149 26.88 4.49 -8.28
C TYR A 149 27.74 5.71 -8.63
N TYR A 150 29.01 5.73 -8.22
CA TYR A 150 29.91 6.85 -8.52
C TYR A 150 30.30 6.94 -10.01
N GLU A 151 30.52 5.80 -10.67
CA GLU A 151 30.92 5.77 -12.10
C GLU A 151 29.78 6.22 -13.03
N THR A 152 28.57 5.71 -12.80
CA THR A 152 27.40 5.96 -13.67
C THR A 152 26.86 7.38 -13.52
N LEU A 153 26.99 7.98 -12.34
CA LEU A 153 26.30 9.23 -11.98
C LEU A 153 27.22 10.46 -12.03
N THR A 154 28.17 10.51 -12.97
CA THR A 154 29.23 11.53 -13.03
C THR A 154 28.74 12.94 -12.69
N MET A 155 28.80 13.29 -11.41
CA MET A 155 28.56 14.62 -10.88
C MET A 155 29.83 15.43 -11.14
N PRO A 156 29.73 16.76 -11.37
CA PRO A 156 30.90 17.62 -11.43
C PRO A 156 31.74 17.38 -10.17
N ALA A 157 33.05 17.25 -10.36
CA ALA A 157 34.02 16.62 -9.47
C ALA A 157 34.26 17.30 -8.09
N LYS A 158 33.28 18.03 -7.53
CA LYS A 158 33.38 18.65 -6.20
C LYS A 158 32.03 18.63 -5.47
N PRO A 159 31.81 17.69 -4.52
CA PRO A 159 30.59 17.68 -3.73
C PRO A 159 30.49 18.81 -2.71
N VAL A 160 31.61 19.39 -2.24
CA VAL A 160 31.64 20.60 -1.39
C VAL A 160 33.04 21.22 -1.50
N ASP A 161 33.18 22.42 -2.04
CA ASP A 161 34.39 23.25 -1.87
C ASP A 161 34.04 24.74 -2.09
N ASN A 162 34.05 25.52 -0.99
CA ASN A 162 34.06 26.99 -0.90
C ASN A 162 33.06 27.80 -1.76
N ASP A 163 31.87 28.06 -1.19
CA ASP A 163 31.03 29.27 -1.26
C ASP A 163 30.72 29.98 -2.59
N ARG A 164 31.08 29.45 -3.76
CA ARG A 164 30.56 29.96 -5.05
C ARG A 164 30.29 28.81 -6.01
N VAL A 165 29.04 28.36 -5.98
CA VAL A 165 28.45 27.46 -6.98
C VAL A 165 28.31 28.25 -8.29
N MET A 166 28.88 27.77 -9.40
CA MET A 166 28.36 28.16 -10.71
C MET A 166 26.92 27.65 -10.75
N PRO A 167 25.90 28.49 -10.98
CA PRO A 167 24.55 27.99 -11.08
C PRO A 167 24.51 27.06 -12.30
N ASP A 168 24.44 25.75 -12.04
CA ASP A 168 23.84 24.82 -12.99
C ASP A 168 22.50 25.45 -13.40
N VAL A 169 22.08 25.36 -14.66
CA VAL A 169 20.83 26.00 -15.10
C VAL A 169 19.68 25.37 -14.30
N VAL A 170 19.29 26.08 -13.25
CA VAL A 170 18.23 25.72 -12.33
C VAL A 170 16.93 25.97 -13.07
N GLU A 171 16.51 25.02 -13.90
CA GLU A 171 15.09 24.92 -14.23
C GLU A 171 14.38 24.40 -13.00
N THR A 172 13.69 25.30 -12.31
CA THR A 172 12.75 24.98 -11.25
C THR A 172 11.47 24.48 -11.90
N ASP A 173 11.17 23.18 -11.78
CA ASP A 173 9.87 22.65 -12.18
C ASP A 173 8.74 23.23 -11.30
N ALA A 174 7.47 23.08 -11.69
CA ALA A 174 6.32 23.55 -10.90
C ALA A 174 6.26 23.02 -9.45
N ASN A 175 7.04 21.97 -9.17
CA ASN A 175 7.12 21.33 -7.86
C ASN A 175 8.30 21.86 -7.02
N GLY A 176 8.95 22.94 -7.47
CA GLY A 176 10.05 23.59 -6.76
C GLY A 176 11.39 22.89 -6.93
N PHE A 177 11.54 21.93 -7.84
CA PHE A 177 12.78 21.19 -8.00
C PHE A 177 13.74 21.90 -8.94
N THR A 178 14.89 22.28 -8.39
CA THR A 178 16.06 22.79 -9.10
C THR A 178 16.86 21.64 -9.73
N GLY A 179 16.83 21.53 -11.06
CA GLY A 179 17.49 20.44 -11.80
C GLY A 179 19.02 20.54 -11.90
N THR A 180 19.75 20.01 -10.91
CA THR A 180 21.18 19.71 -11.05
C THR A 180 21.38 18.29 -11.62
N ARG A 181 22.46 18.08 -12.39
CA ARG A 181 22.92 16.75 -12.85
C ARG A 181 23.30 15.88 -11.65
N GLY A 182 22.38 15.04 -11.17
CA GLY A 182 22.59 14.24 -9.96
C GLY A 182 21.84 12.90 -9.88
N PRO A 183 22.22 12.03 -8.91
CA PRO A 183 21.63 10.71 -8.68
C PRO A 183 20.12 10.74 -8.51
N GLN A 184 19.66 11.68 -7.68
CA GLN A 184 18.26 11.85 -7.34
C GLN A 184 17.44 12.21 -8.58
N THR A 185 18.00 13.04 -9.47
CA THR A 185 17.38 13.41 -10.75
C THR A 185 17.21 12.18 -11.65
N LEU A 186 18.22 11.31 -11.73
CA LEU A 186 18.13 10.08 -12.52
C LEU A 186 17.06 9.13 -11.96
N VAL A 187 17.13 8.82 -10.66
CA VAL A 187 16.17 7.93 -9.98
C VAL A 187 14.75 8.43 -10.18
N ARG A 188 14.53 9.73 -9.97
CA ARG A 188 13.23 10.37 -10.19
C ARG A 188 12.79 10.28 -11.63
N ASN A 189 13.66 10.56 -12.60
CA ASN A 189 13.27 10.53 -14.02
C ASN A 189 12.92 9.11 -14.48
N LEU A 190 13.70 8.11 -14.06
CA LEU A 190 13.40 6.68 -14.31
C LEU A 190 12.09 6.27 -13.64
N PHE A 191 11.86 6.71 -12.40
CA PHE A 191 10.59 6.47 -11.72
C PHE A 191 9.43 7.13 -12.44
N ARG A 192 9.59 8.39 -12.86
CA ARG A 192 8.55 9.12 -13.60
C ARG A 192 8.22 8.41 -14.90
N GLN A 193 9.23 7.94 -15.61
CA GLN A 193 9.05 7.14 -16.82
C GLN A 193 8.28 5.85 -16.52
N ALA A 194 8.62 5.13 -15.45
CA ALA A 194 7.91 3.91 -15.06
C ALA A 194 6.43 4.19 -14.76
N VAL A 195 6.15 5.21 -13.95
CA VAL A 195 4.77 5.61 -13.63
C VAL A 195 4.02 5.99 -14.90
N ILE A 196 4.55 6.90 -15.73
CA ILE A 196 3.90 7.34 -16.97
C ILE A 196 3.59 6.16 -17.89
N GLN A 197 4.54 5.23 -18.05
CA GLN A 197 4.37 4.08 -18.93
C GLN A 197 3.26 3.13 -18.43
N VAL A 198 3.20 2.85 -17.13
CA VAL A 198 2.16 1.98 -16.56
C VAL A 198 0.80 2.68 -16.58
N THR A 199 0.75 3.98 -16.25
CA THR A 199 -0.50 4.76 -16.27
C THR A 199 -1.11 4.82 -17.68
N ALA A 200 -0.29 5.03 -18.71
CA ALA A 200 -0.76 5.10 -20.09
C ALA A 200 -1.38 3.78 -20.60
N GLY A 201 -1.04 2.65 -19.99
CA GLY A 201 -1.58 1.33 -20.36
C GLY A 201 -2.86 0.94 -19.62
N ARG A 202 -3.31 1.71 -18.62
CA ARG A 202 -4.43 1.36 -17.74
C ARG A 202 -5.57 2.38 -17.81
N LYS A 203 -6.77 1.93 -17.44
CA LYS A 203 -7.94 2.80 -17.29
C LYS A 203 -7.88 3.57 -15.99
N VAL A 204 -8.59 4.70 -15.94
CA VAL A 204 -8.65 5.55 -14.77
C VAL A 204 -9.27 4.85 -13.56
N ASP A 205 -10.33 4.08 -13.78
CA ASP A 205 -11.07 3.39 -12.72
C ASP A 205 -10.23 2.32 -12.02
N ASP A 206 -9.38 1.60 -12.77
CA ASP A 206 -8.47 0.59 -12.23
C ASP A 206 -7.45 1.23 -11.27
N ILE A 207 -7.00 2.44 -11.57
CA ILE A 207 -6.01 3.17 -10.77
C ILE A 207 -6.66 3.87 -9.58
N LEU A 208 -7.90 4.33 -9.71
CA LEU A 208 -8.61 5.06 -8.65
C LEU A 208 -9.29 4.14 -7.63
N TYR A 209 -9.93 3.04 -8.04
CA TYR A 209 -10.87 2.32 -7.17
C TYR A 209 -10.55 0.83 -6.98
N ASP A 210 -10.27 0.09 -8.05
CA ASP A 210 -10.27 -1.38 -8.00
C ASP A 210 -8.88 -1.98 -7.74
N LYS A 211 -7.85 -1.52 -8.47
CA LYS A 211 -6.56 -2.24 -8.61
C LYS A 211 -5.34 -1.42 -8.22
N GLN A 212 -5.46 -0.61 -7.16
CA GLN A 212 -4.34 0.22 -6.67
C GLN A 212 -3.09 -0.60 -6.31
N THR A 213 -3.26 -1.75 -5.67
CA THR A 213 -2.13 -2.63 -5.30
C THR A 213 -1.44 -3.19 -6.54
N GLU A 214 -2.21 -3.70 -7.50
CA GLU A 214 -1.67 -4.25 -8.76
C GLU A 214 -0.90 -3.18 -9.55
N TYR A 215 -1.43 -1.95 -9.56
CA TYR A 215 -0.78 -0.81 -10.16
C TYR A 215 0.55 -0.46 -9.48
N SER A 216 0.59 -0.42 -8.14
CA SER A 216 1.83 -0.16 -7.39
C SER A 216 2.88 -1.25 -7.62
N ASP A 217 2.46 -2.51 -7.67
CA ASP A 217 3.34 -3.66 -7.91
C ASP A 217 3.94 -3.64 -9.33
N GLU A 218 3.14 -3.27 -10.33
CA GLU A 218 3.61 -3.14 -11.71
C GLU A 218 4.60 -1.98 -11.86
N VAL A 219 4.31 -0.82 -11.26
CA VAL A 219 5.23 0.32 -11.22
C VAL A 219 6.54 -0.07 -10.54
N SER A 220 6.48 -0.74 -9.39
CA SER A 220 7.67 -1.21 -8.66
C SER A 220 8.51 -2.17 -9.50
N ARG A 221 7.86 -3.11 -10.20
CA ARG A 221 8.53 -4.08 -11.08
C ARG A 221 9.21 -3.39 -12.26
N LEU A 222 8.51 -2.48 -12.95
CA LEU A 222 9.06 -1.75 -14.09
C LEU A 222 10.19 -0.83 -13.66
N PHE A 223 10.03 -0.14 -12.54
CA PHE A 223 11.05 0.74 -11.98
C PHE A 223 12.32 -0.03 -11.57
N SER A 224 12.16 -1.17 -10.89
CA SER A 224 13.27 -2.07 -10.55
C SER A 224 14.01 -2.56 -11.80
N LYS A 225 13.26 -2.85 -12.88
CA LYS A 225 13.85 -3.21 -14.18
C LYS A 225 14.64 -2.04 -14.77
N LEU A 226 14.06 -0.84 -14.83
CA LEU A 226 14.73 0.35 -15.38
C LEU A 226 15.99 0.73 -14.58
N LEU A 227 15.99 0.56 -13.26
CA LEU A 227 17.17 0.80 -12.42
C LEU A 227 18.26 -0.24 -12.64
N THR A 228 17.87 -1.50 -12.86
CA THR A 228 18.80 -2.58 -13.20
C THR A 228 19.41 -2.34 -14.60
N ASP A 229 18.59 -1.95 -15.57
CA ASP A 229 19.02 -1.64 -16.94
C ASP A 229 19.95 -0.42 -16.98
N ALA A 230 19.76 0.55 -16.07
CA ALA A 230 20.63 1.71 -15.90
C ALA A 230 21.97 1.39 -15.19
N ASP A 231 22.15 0.18 -14.65
CA ASP A 231 23.34 -0.30 -13.92
C ASP A 231 23.93 0.71 -12.92
N CYS A 232 23.05 1.40 -12.19
CA CYS A 232 23.41 2.53 -11.34
C CYS A 232 23.80 2.14 -9.90
N GLY A 233 23.89 0.85 -9.59
CA GLY A 233 24.30 0.34 -8.28
C GLY A 233 23.30 0.59 -7.13
N MET A 234 22.07 0.99 -7.45
CA MET A 234 20.98 1.24 -6.50
C MET A 234 19.96 0.12 -6.52
N VAL A 235 19.35 -0.15 -5.37
CA VAL A 235 18.24 -1.10 -5.24
C VAL A 235 17.04 -0.39 -4.62
N VAL A 236 15.87 -0.64 -5.19
CA VAL A 236 14.58 -0.18 -4.65
C VAL A 236 14.17 -1.11 -3.53
N GLU A 237 13.78 -0.55 -2.40
CA GLU A 237 13.25 -1.34 -1.29
C GLU A 237 11.73 -1.36 -1.33
N SER A 238 11.12 -0.18 -1.43
CA SER A 238 9.67 -0.04 -1.50
C SER A 238 9.26 1.15 -2.35
N VAL A 239 8.17 0.96 -3.07
CA VAL A 239 7.44 2.00 -3.78
C VAL A 239 6.05 2.01 -3.19
N SER A 240 5.64 3.17 -2.66
CA SER A 240 4.34 3.35 -2.04
C SER A 240 3.56 4.42 -2.79
N LEU A 241 2.33 4.06 -3.16
CA LEU A 241 1.34 5.00 -3.65
C LEU A 241 0.59 5.60 -2.47
N ASN A 242 0.90 6.85 -2.14
CA ASN A 242 0.33 7.49 -0.95
C ASN A 242 -1.11 7.95 -1.19
N ARG A 243 -1.35 8.56 -2.37
CA ARG A 243 -2.67 9.10 -2.72
C ARG A 243 -2.85 9.18 -4.23
N VAL A 244 -4.04 8.85 -4.69
CA VAL A 244 -4.53 9.12 -6.05
C VAL A 244 -5.80 9.93 -5.97
N PHE A 245 -5.95 10.94 -6.82
CA PHE A 245 -7.18 11.72 -6.90
C PHE A 245 -7.38 12.31 -8.31
N PRO A 246 -8.64 12.45 -8.75
CA PRO A 246 -8.95 13.19 -9.98
C PRO A 246 -8.77 14.71 -9.77
N PRO A 247 -8.60 15.49 -10.85
CA PRO A 247 -8.61 16.94 -10.80
C PRO A 247 -9.89 17.51 -10.16
N GLN A 248 -9.79 18.65 -9.47
CA GLN A 248 -10.93 19.22 -8.74
C GLN A 248 -12.11 19.54 -9.68
N LYS A 249 -11.84 19.98 -10.91
CA LYS A 249 -12.86 20.31 -11.91
C LYS A 249 -13.71 19.10 -12.33
N THR A 250 -13.15 17.89 -12.29
CA THR A 250 -13.82 16.67 -12.73
C THR A 250 -14.30 15.80 -11.58
N LYS A 251 -13.93 16.12 -10.33
CA LYS A 251 -14.24 15.33 -9.14
C LYS A 251 -15.72 15.00 -9.01
N ALA A 252 -16.62 15.97 -9.20
CA ALA A 252 -18.06 15.74 -9.09
C ALA A 252 -18.59 14.68 -10.07
N ALA A 253 -18.07 14.66 -11.30
CA ALA A 253 -18.44 13.66 -12.30
C ALA A 253 -17.91 12.26 -11.95
N PHE A 254 -16.69 12.17 -11.41
CA PHE A 254 -16.14 10.90 -10.93
C PHE A 254 -16.91 10.37 -9.71
N ASP A 255 -17.28 11.24 -8.78
CA ASP A 255 -18.06 10.86 -7.59
C ASP A 255 -19.45 10.33 -8.00
N GLU A 256 -20.08 10.91 -9.02
CA GLU A 256 -21.36 10.43 -9.57
C GLU A 256 -21.22 9.05 -10.22
N VAL A 257 -20.18 8.84 -11.05
CA VAL A 257 -19.91 7.53 -11.67
C VAL A 257 -19.60 6.47 -10.61
N ALA A 258 -18.83 6.81 -9.58
CA ALA A 258 -18.55 5.90 -8.47
C ALA A 258 -19.83 5.53 -7.71
N ALA A 259 -20.71 6.51 -7.43
CA ALA A 259 -22.00 6.26 -6.80
C ALA A 259 -22.89 5.35 -7.66
N ALA A 260 -22.90 5.55 -8.98
CA ALA A 260 -23.62 4.71 -9.93
C ALA A 260 -23.08 3.27 -9.96
N ASN A 261 -21.76 3.09 -10.01
CA ASN A 261 -21.10 1.77 -9.98
C ASN A 261 -21.38 1.01 -8.67
N ASN A 262 -21.35 1.70 -7.53
CA ASN A 262 -21.72 1.12 -6.24
C ASN A 262 -23.19 0.71 -6.21
N THR A 263 -24.07 1.55 -6.75
CA THR A 263 -25.50 1.25 -6.87
C THR A 263 -25.72 0.01 -7.75
N GLN A 264 -25.07 -0.05 -8.91
CA GLN A 264 -25.12 -1.21 -9.80
C GLN A 264 -24.63 -2.49 -9.11
N SER A 265 -23.51 -2.44 -8.41
CA SER A 265 -22.96 -3.58 -7.68
C SER A 265 -23.91 -4.05 -6.57
N SER A 266 -24.58 -3.12 -5.89
CA SER A 266 -25.60 -3.43 -4.88
C SER A 266 -26.84 -4.09 -5.50
N LEU A 267 -27.29 -3.60 -6.67
CA LEU A 267 -28.44 -4.15 -7.39
C LEU A 267 -28.15 -5.55 -7.90
N TYR A 268 -26.94 -5.79 -8.42
CA TYR A 268 -26.51 -7.11 -8.85
C TYR A 268 -26.44 -8.09 -7.66
N SER A 269 -25.85 -7.67 -6.55
CA SER A 269 -25.79 -8.49 -5.32
C SER A 269 -27.19 -8.83 -4.80
N LYS A 270 -28.12 -7.85 -4.82
CA LYS A 270 -29.52 -8.05 -4.45
C LYS A 270 -30.27 -8.97 -5.41
N ALA A 271 -29.98 -8.88 -6.71
CA ALA A 271 -30.55 -9.78 -7.71
C ALA A 271 -30.07 -11.23 -7.50
N GLN A 272 -28.79 -11.41 -7.17
CA GLN A 272 -28.23 -12.71 -6.82
C GLN A 272 -28.82 -13.27 -5.52
N GLU A 273 -28.99 -12.42 -4.51
CA GLU A 273 -29.67 -12.78 -3.27
C GLU A 273 -31.12 -13.24 -3.54
N TYR A 274 -31.88 -12.49 -4.34
CA TYR A 274 -33.24 -12.84 -4.72
C TYR A 274 -33.32 -14.17 -5.48
N GLN A 275 -32.37 -14.41 -6.39
CA GLN A 275 -32.26 -15.68 -7.11
C GLN A 275 -32.05 -16.85 -6.14
N VAL A 276 -31.11 -16.72 -5.20
CA VAL A 276 -30.82 -17.76 -4.20
C VAL A 276 -31.99 -17.96 -3.24
N GLN A 277 -32.60 -16.88 -2.74
CA GLN A 277 -33.78 -16.96 -1.86
C GLN A 277 -34.95 -17.64 -2.55
N THR A 278 -35.28 -17.25 -3.78
CA THR A 278 -36.39 -17.85 -4.53
C THR A 278 -36.17 -19.35 -4.76
N ALA A 279 -34.95 -19.77 -5.07
CA ALA A 279 -34.60 -21.18 -5.21
C ALA A 279 -34.78 -21.94 -3.88
N ASN A 280 -34.30 -21.38 -2.77
CA ASN A 280 -34.44 -21.97 -1.44
C ASN A 280 -35.90 -22.03 -0.99
N ASP A 281 -36.70 -20.99 -1.23
CA ASP A 281 -38.13 -20.95 -0.90
C ASP A 281 -38.94 -21.97 -1.72
N ALA A 282 -38.55 -22.20 -2.97
CA ALA A 282 -39.17 -23.25 -3.78
C ALA A 282 -38.88 -24.65 -3.22
N LEU A 283 -37.62 -24.90 -2.81
CA LEU A 283 -37.24 -26.16 -2.15
C LEU A 283 -37.92 -26.32 -0.78
N ALA A 284 -38.02 -25.25 0.00
CA ALA A 284 -38.71 -25.26 1.29
C ALA A 284 -40.20 -25.59 1.12
N ARG A 285 -40.88 -24.94 0.16
CA ARG A 285 -42.29 -25.24 -0.16
C ARG A 285 -42.48 -26.66 -0.67
N GLN A 286 -41.56 -27.17 -1.48
CA GLN A 286 -41.61 -28.57 -1.92
C GLN A 286 -41.53 -29.53 -0.71
N ALA A 287 -40.58 -29.30 0.20
CA ALA A 287 -40.42 -30.11 1.40
C ALA A 287 -41.63 -30.01 2.33
N GLU A 288 -42.21 -28.81 2.49
CA GLU A 288 -43.42 -28.57 3.28
C GLU A 288 -44.62 -29.35 2.72
N ILE A 289 -44.86 -29.28 1.40
CA ILE A 289 -45.95 -30.01 0.74
C ILE A 289 -45.79 -31.53 0.91
N LEU A 290 -44.56 -32.04 0.74
CA LEU A 290 -44.28 -33.47 0.94
C LEU A 290 -44.51 -33.88 2.40
N ALA A 291 -44.02 -33.09 3.36
CA ALA A 291 -44.22 -33.35 4.78
C ALA A 291 -45.71 -33.30 5.18
N ALA A 292 -46.47 -32.35 4.64
CA ALA A 292 -47.91 -32.26 4.85
C ALA A 292 -48.65 -33.48 4.25
N ALA A 293 -48.29 -33.89 3.04
CA ALA A 293 -48.86 -35.07 2.40
C ALA A 293 -48.53 -36.37 3.17
N GLU A 294 -47.30 -36.50 3.68
CA GLU A 294 -46.91 -37.62 4.53
C GLU A 294 -47.65 -37.62 5.87
N THR A 295 -47.85 -36.45 6.47
CA THR A 295 -48.61 -36.29 7.71
C THR A 295 -50.06 -36.71 7.49
N TYR A 296 -50.71 -36.19 6.45
CA TYR A 296 -52.07 -36.56 6.09
C TYR A 296 -52.21 -38.07 5.83
N ARG A 297 -51.26 -38.67 5.09
CA ARG A 297 -51.26 -40.12 4.85
C ARG A 297 -51.13 -40.89 6.15
N LYS A 298 -50.22 -40.50 7.05
CA LYS A 298 -50.03 -41.17 8.36
C LYS A 298 -51.28 -41.04 9.22
N GLU A 299 -51.88 -39.85 9.27
CA GLU A 299 -53.11 -39.59 10.00
C GLU A 299 -54.27 -40.44 9.45
N ALA A 300 -54.51 -40.41 8.14
CA ALA A 300 -55.56 -41.21 7.51
C ALA A 300 -55.39 -42.72 7.78
N VAL A 301 -54.18 -43.26 7.61
CA VAL A 301 -53.91 -44.67 7.90
C VAL A 301 -54.09 -44.97 9.39
N SER A 302 -53.62 -44.09 10.28
CA SER A 302 -53.76 -44.26 11.72
C SER A 302 -55.21 -44.22 12.17
N THR A 303 -56.03 -43.31 11.63
CA THR A 303 -57.46 -43.19 11.94
C THR A 303 -58.21 -44.43 11.49
N ILE A 304 -58.02 -44.87 10.24
CA ILE A 304 -58.66 -46.10 9.73
C ILE A 304 -58.20 -47.33 10.52
N GLN A 305 -56.92 -47.41 10.91
CA GLN A 305 -56.42 -48.51 11.73
C GLN A 305 -57.06 -48.49 13.14
N ALA A 306 -57.18 -47.32 13.75
CA ALA A 306 -57.83 -47.15 15.05
C ALA A 306 -59.31 -47.55 14.99
N GLU A 307 -60.03 -47.09 13.96
CA GLU A 307 -61.44 -47.41 13.73
C GLU A 307 -61.64 -48.90 13.43
N SER A 308 -60.75 -49.51 12.63
CA SER A 308 -60.78 -50.96 12.36
C SER A 308 -60.56 -51.78 13.63
N ASN A 309 -59.59 -51.37 14.45
CA ASN A 309 -59.32 -52.04 15.73
C ASN A 309 -60.51 -51.92 16.68
N TYR A 310 -61.11 -50.72 16.77
CA TYR A 310 -62.32 -50.46 17.56
C TYR A 310 -63.53 -51.29 17.07
N PHE A 311 -63.75 -51.34 15.76
CA PHE A 311 -64.79 -52.16 15.16
C PHE A 311 -64.58 -53.64 15.47
N ARG A 312 -63.34 -54.13 15.37
CA ARG A 312 -63.00 -55.52 15.68
C ARG A 312 -63.26 -55.86 17.15
N SER A 313 -62.92 -54.98 18.09
CA SER A 313 -63.22 -55.20 19.52
C SER A 313 -64.73 -55.24 19.77
N ILE A 314 -65.50 -54.33 19.17
CA ILE A 314 -66.97 -54.32 19.32
C ILE A 314 -67.59 -55.56 18.70
N ASN A 315 -67.12 -56.00 17.52
CA ASN A 315 -67.69 -57.18 16.86
C ASN A 315 -67.48 -58.47 17.67
N GLN A 316 -66.35 -58.58 18.38
CA GLN A 316 -66.12 -59.70 19.31
C GLN A 316 -67.11 -59.69 20.47
N GLU A 317 -67.38 -58.52 21.06
CA GLU A 317 -68.38 -58.38 22.13
C GLU A 317 -69.81 -58.60 21.63
N TYR A 318 -70.12 -58.12 20.42
CA TYR A 318 -71.43 -58.28 19.78
C TYR A 318 -71.76 -59.76 19.54
N ALA A 319 -70.78 -60.58 19.14
CA ALA A 319 -70.96 -62.01 18.95
C ALA A 319 -71.39 -62.76 20.23
N VAL A 320 -71.00 -62.25 21.41
CA VAL A 320 -71.36 -62.83 22.71
C VAL A 320 -72.71 -62.29 23.20
N SER A 321 -73.00 -61.00 22.98
CA SER A 321 -74.22 -60.36 23.51
C SER A 321 -74.75 -59.24 22.60
N PRO A 322 -75.57 -59.56 21.58
CA PRO A 322 -76.03 -58.60 20.58
C PRO A 322 -76.87 -57.44 21.15
N LYS A 323 -77.78 -57.74 22.08
CA LYS A 323 -78.77 -56.76 22.57
C LYS A 323 -78.14 -55.67 23.45
N THR A 324 -77.12 -56.01 24.24
CA THR A 324 -76.46 -55.09 25.17
C THR A 324 -75.57 -54.10 24.42
N VAL A 325 -74.81 -54.58 23.44
CA VAL A 325 -73.90 -53.75 22.63
C VAL A 325 -74.67 -52.74 21.78
N LEU A 326 -75.80 -53.13 21.18
CA LEU A 326 -76.66 -52.20 20.43
C LEU A 326 -77.26 -51.09 21.29
N MET A 327 -77.69 -51.41 22.51
CA MET A 327 -78.21 -50.42 23.45
C MET A 327 -77.11 -49.47 23.94
N ALA A 328 -75.88 -49.96 24.15
CA ALA A 328 -74.74 -49.12 24.50
C ALA A 328 -74.34 -48.17 23.35
N LEU A 329 -74.24 -48.67 22.11
CA LEU A 329 -74.00 -47.87 20.91
C LEU A 329 -75.11 -46.84 20.68
N TYR A 330 -76.38 -47.22 20.85
CA TYR A 330 -77.50 -46.29 20.72
C TYR A 330 -77.42 -45.18 21.77
N ASN A 331 -77.13 -45.52 23.03
CA ASN A 331 -77.01 -44.51 24.09
C ASN A 331 -75.76 -43.63 23.91
N SER A 332 -74.63 -44.17 23.41
CA SER A 332 -73.42 -43.38 23.17
C SER A 332 -73.60 -42.44 21.98
N THR A 333 -74.19 -42.92 20.88
CA THR A 333 -74.49 -42.10 19.70
C THR A 333 -75.55 -41.06 20.01
N LEU A 334 -76.57 -41.40 20.81
CA LEU A 334 -77.54 -40.42 21.30
C LEU A 334 -76.85 -39.37 22.18
N ALA A 335 -75.95 -39.77 23.08
CA ALA A 335 -75.19 -38.84 23.90
C ALA A 335 -74.29 -37.92 23.07
N GLU A 336 -73.58 -38.46 22.08
CA GLU A 336 -72.70 -37.70 21.18
C GLU A 336 -73.49 -36.74 20.29
N VAL A 337 -74.59 -37.18 19.69
CA VAL A 337 -75.47 -36.31 18.89
C VAL A 337 -76.14 -35.25 19.77
N LEU A 338 -76.56 -35.60 21.00
CA LEU A 338 -77.10 -34.63 21.93
C LEU A 338 -76.05 -33.61 22.36
N GLN A 339 -74.81 -34.03 22.59
CA GLN A 339 -73.69 -33.14 22.94
C GLN A 339 -73.28 -32.25 21.75
N ALA A 340 -73.25 -32.78 20.53
CA ALA A 340 -73.03 -32.00 19.31
C ALA A 340 -74.20 -31.05 18.99
N GLN A 341 -75.43 -31.38 19.41
CA GLN A 341 -76.60 -30.50 19.31
C GLN A 341 -76.68 -29.50 20.48
N GLU A 342 -76.02 -29.76 21.61
CA GLU A 342 -75.95 -28.85 22.77
C GLU A 342 -75.14 -27.58 22.48
N GLU A 343 -74.23 -27.57 21.48
CA GLU A 343 -73.63 -26.32 20.97
C GLU A 343 -74.70 -25.36 20.37
N ASN A 344 -75.89 -25.86 20.03
CA ASN A 344 -77.01 -25.09 19.47
C ASN A 344 -78.26 -25.05 20.37
N LYS A 345 -78.20 -25.54 21.62
CA LYS A 345 -79.37 -25.63 22.50
C LYS A 345 -79.22 -24.74 23.75
N PHE A 346 -79.82 -23.56 23.66
CA PHE A 346 -79.84 -22.56 24.74
C PHE A 346 -80.95 -22.86 25.77
N ILE A 347 -80.59 -23.11 27.03
CA ILE A 347 -81.56 -23.19 28.14
C ILE A 347 -81.90 -21.77 28.58
N LEU A 348 -83.16 -21.36 28.37
CA LEU A 348 -83.72 -20.14 28.97
C LEU A 348 -83.90 -20.38 30.47
N GLY A 349 -83.08 -19.75 31.28
CA GLY A 349 -83.34 -19.62 32.71
C GLY A 349 -84.56 -18.74 32.94
N THR A 350 -85.65 -19.32 33.47
CA THR A 350 -86.77 -18.54 34.01
C THR A 350 -86.30 -17.91 35.33
N GLY A 351 -85.83 -16.67 35.25
CA GLY A 351 -85.36 -15.89 36.40
C GLY A 351 -85.24 -14.41 36.04
N ASN A 352 -86.16 -13.63 36.60
CA ASN A 352 -86.46 -12.22 36.35
C ASN A 352 -85.25 -11.24 36.32
N SER A 353 -84.54 -11.09 35.19
CA SER A 353 -83.85 -9.83 34.80
C SER A 353 -83.36 -9.81 33.33
N GLY A 354 -84.22 -9.31 32.43
CA GLY A 354 -83.91 -8.18 31.55
C GLY A 354 -82.73 -8.12 30.54
N LYS A 355 -81.91 -9.14 30.28
CA LYS A 355 -80.94 -9.10 29.14
C LYS A 355 -80.81 -10.43 28.41
N ARG A 356 -81.30 -10.45 27.15
CA ARG A 356 -81.02 -11.50 26.16
C ARG A 356 -79.89 -11.00 25.25
N VAL A 357 -78.77 -11.70 25.20
CA VAL A 357 -77.69 -11.44 24.24
C VAL A 357 -77.79 -12.49 23.13
N TRP A 358 -77.66 -12.02 21.88
CA TRP A 358 -77.87 -12.81 20.67
C TRP A 358 -76.52 -13.03 19.99
N ILE A 359 -76.18 -14.26 19.63
CA ILE A 359 -75.03 -14.55 18.77
C ILE A 359 -75.51 -15.49 17.66
N LYS A 360 -75.39 -15.05 16.41
CA LYS A 360 -75.84 -15.78 15.22
C LYS A 360 -74.92 -16.97 14.94
N LEU A 361 -75.51 -18.11 14.63
CA LEU A 361 -74.84 -19.20 13.93
C LEU A 361 -74.86 -18.94 12.42
N ASN A 362 -73.67 -19.03 11.84
CA ASN A 362 -73.26 -18.81 10.45
C ASN A 362 -73.03 -17.33 10.03
N PRO A 363 -71.77 -16.82 10.09
CA PRO A 363 -71.40 -15.60 9.39
C PRO A 363 -71.24 -15.86 7.89
N GLU A 364 -71.97 -15.12 7.05
CA GLU A 364 -71.69 -15.02 5.61
C GLU A 364 -70.21 -14.65 5.37
N PRO A 365 -69.56 -15.16 4.30
CA PRO A 365 -68.17 -14.82 4.02
C PRO A 365 -68.01 -13.32 3.75
N LYS A 366 -67.07 -12.67 4.45
CA LYS A 366 -66.73 -11.27 4.24
C LYS A 366 -66.28 -11.06 2.78
N THR A 367 -67.06 -10.32 2.00
CA THR A 367 -66.61 -9.76 0.73
C THR A 367 -65.42 -8.84 0.99
N ALA A 368 -64.33 -9.03 0.25
CA ALA A 368 -63.09 -8.29 0.41
C ALA A 368 -63.31 -6.77 0.36
N GLN A 369 -63.02 -6.09 1.47
CA GLN A 369 -62.84 -4.64 1.47
C GLN A 369 -61.53 -4.30 0.76
N LYS A 370 -61.61 -3.41 -0.24
CA LYS A 370 -60.48 -2.73 -0.87
C LYS A 370 -59.51 -2.20 0.18
N LYS A 371 -58.28 -2.72 0.19
CA LYS A 371 -57.11 -2.05 0.75
C LYS A 371 -56.53 -1.14 -0.33
N ASP A 372 -57.15 0.02 -0.53
CA ASP A 372 -56.58 1.16 -1.27
C ASP A 372 -57.04 2.44 -0.57
N ALA A 373 -56.57 2.66 0.66
CA ALA A 373 -56.70 3.93 1.38
C ALA A 373 -55.84 3.94 2.65
N ASP A 374 -54.57 3.54 2.58
CA ASP A 374 -53.60 3.87 3.63
C ASP A 374 -52.13 3.79 3.17
N LYS A 375 -51.80 4.53 2.10
CA LYS A 375 -50.41 4.81 1.68
C LYS A 375 -50.23 6.23 1.13
N THR A 376 -50.88 7.20 1.77
CA THR A 376 -50.60 8.64 1.52
C THR A 376 -50.75 9.41 2.83
N ALA A 377 -49.92 9.07 3.82
CA ALA A 377 -49.76 9.88 5.04
C ALA A 377 -48.43 9.63 5.77
N GLU A 378 -47.42 9.07 5.12
CA GLU A 378 -46.02 9.09 5.59
C GLU A 378 -45.11 9.40 4.41
N GLU A 379 -45.16 10.64 3.96
CA GLU A 379 -44.03 11.31 3.30
C GLU A 379 -44.17 12.81 3.59
N LYS A 380 -43.45 13.25 4.62
CA LYS A 380 -42.96 14.60 4.78
C LYS A 380 -41.62 14.57 5.47
#